data_AF-A0A383E905-F1
#
_entry.id   AF-A0A383E905-F1
#
_cell.length_a   1.000
_cell.length_b   1.000
_cell.length_c   1.000
_cell.angle_alpha   90.00
_cell.angle_beta   90.00
_cell.angle_gamma   90.00
#
_symmetry.space_group_name_H-M   'P 1'
#
loop_
_entity.id
_entity.type
_entity.pdbx_description
1 polymer ?
#
loop_
_entity_poly.entity_id
_entity_poly.type
_entity_poly.pdbx_seq_one_letter_code
_entity_poly.pdbx_strand_id
1 'polypeptide(L)'
;PFLNFEALQKSFLSVYDKCNDKQYIEIFNSHPQLAIEKIMTEHSKKEQTQSKLDTCTKEELGEFIQLNHDYKKKFNFPFIIAVANLNKNEILDNFRQRINKNVSEELEEAKIQVKKIATLRLNQILKK
;
A
#
# COMPACT_ATOMS: atom_id res chain seq x y z
N PRO A 1 18.62 -3.87 -23.21
CA PRO A 1 18.81 -2.63 -22.41
C PRO A 1 17.57 -1.75 -22.57
N PHE A 2 17.19 -0.95 -21.55
CA PHE A 2 16.08 0.00 -21.66
C PHE A 2 16.56 1.31 -22.29
N LEU A 3 15.70 1.97 -23.09
CA LEU A 3 16.03 3.20 -23.81
C LEU A 3 16.23 4.41 -22.87
N ASN A 4 15.37 4.52 -21.86
CA ASN A 4 15.40 5.56 -20.83
C ASN A 4 14.64 5.06 -19.59
N PHE A 5 14.60 5.86 -18.53
CA PHE A 5 13.89 5.47 -17.30
C PHE A 5 12.38 5.32 -17.49
N GLU A 6 11.76 6.12 -18.35
CA GLU A 6 10.34 6.00 -18.65
C GLU A 6 10.03 4.62 -19.27
N ALA A 7 10.87 4.16 -20.20
CA ALA A 7 10.77 2.84 -20.81
C ALA A 7 10.98 1.70 -19.79
N LEU A 8 11.91 1.87 -18.84
CA LEU A 8 12.09 0.97 -17.70
C LEU A 8 10.81 0.90 -16.85
N GLN A 9 10.29 2.05 -16.43
CA GLN A 9 9.11 2.16 -15.58
C GLN A 9 7.88 1.56 -16.25
N LYS A 10 7.64 1.88 -17.53
CA LYS A 10 6.54 1.30 -18.31
C LYS A 10 6.67 -0.22 -18.43
N SER A 11 7.88 -0.72 -18.68
CA SER A 11 8.13 -2.16 -18.77
C SER A 11 7.87 -2.86 -17.43
N PHE A 12 8.37 -2.29 -16.33
CA PHE A 12 8.14 -2.79 -14.96
C PHE A 12 6.64 -2.88 -14.64
N LEU A 13 5.89 -1.80 -14.89
CA LEU A 13 4.44 -1.77 -14.64
C LEU A 13 3.67 -2.74 -15.55
N SER A 14 4.11 -2.93 -16.79
CA SER A 14 3.48 -3.87 -17.71
C SER A 14 3.65 -5.34 -17.30
N VAL A 15 4.76 -5.67 -16.61
CA VAL A 15 4.97 -7.01 -16.05
C VAL A 15 4.01 -7.22 -14.89
N TYR A 16 3.88 -6.21 -14.01
CA TYR A 16 2.92 -6.24 -12.91
C TYR A 16 1.47 -6.37 -13.38
N ASP A 17 1.07 -5.65 -14.44
CA ASP A 17 -0.29 -5.71 -15.01
C ASP A 17 -0.64 -7.09 -15.63
N LYS A 18 0.36 -7.95 -15.86
CA LYS A 18 0.21 -9.30 -16.42
C LYS A 18 0.28 -10.41 -15.38
N CYS A 19 0.40 -10.07 -14.10
CA CYS A 19 0.38 -11.05 -13.03
C CYS A 19 -0.97 -11.79 -12.98
N ASN A 20 -0.96 -13.05 -12.57
CA ASN A 20 -2.17 -13.76 -12.22
C ASN A 20 -2.58 -13.48 -10.76
N ASP A 21 -3.79 -13.90 -10.38
CA ASP A 21 -4.33 -13.63 -9.04
C ASP A 21 -3.44 -14.15 -7.91
N LYS A 22 -2.84 -15.33 -8.08
CA LYS A 22 -1.92 -15.89 -7.07
C LYS A 22 -0.70 -14.99 -6.87
N GLN A 23 -0.11 -14.50 -7.96
CA GLN A 23 1.02 -13.57 -7.90
C GLN A 23 0.63 -12.23 -7.26
N TYR A 24 -0.56 -11.69 -7.55
CA TYR A 24 -1.04 -10.49 -6.87
C TYR A 24 -1.18 -10.71 -5.36
N ILE A 25 -1.76 -11.83 -4.93
CA ILE A 25 -1.89 -12.16 -3.51
C ILE A 25 -0.53 -12.32 -2.83
N GLU A 26 0.46 -12.92 -3.48
CA GLU A 26 1.85 -13.01 -2.97
C GLU A 26 2.48 -11.61 -2.83
N ILE A 27 2.29 -10.74 -3.83
CA ILE A 27 2.75 -9.34 -3.78
C ILE A 27 2.08 -8.59 -2.63
N PHE A 28 0.76 -8.74 -2.46
CA PHE A 28 0.02 -8.06 -1.40
C PHE A 28 0.47 -8.52 -0.02
N ASN A 29 0.62 -9.82 0.19
CA ASN A 29 1.08 -10.37 1.47
C ASN A 29 2.55 -10.06 1.78
N SER A 30 3.34 -9.61 0.80
CA SER A 30 4.69 -9.09 1.02
C SER A 30 4.70 -7.65 1.55
N HIS A 31 3.55 -6.98 1.61
CA HIS A 31 3.45 -5.65 2.20
C HIS A 31 3.33 -5.72 3.73
N PRO A 32 4.03 -4.84 4.46
CA PRO A 32 3.86 -4.74 5.91
C PRO A 32 2.47 -4.21 6.26
N GLN A 33 1.98 -4.56 7.45
CA GLN A 33 0.72 -3.99 7.95
C GLN A 33 0.89 -2.50 8.29
N LEU A 34 -0.12 -1.72 7.92
CA LEU A 34 -0.19 -0.30 8.22
C LEU A 34 -0.31 -0.07 9.73
N ALA A 35 0.50 0.86 10.27
CA ALA A 35 0.47 1.32 11.67
C ALA A 35 0.86 0.31 12.77
N ILE A 36 1.17 -0.95 12.45
CA ILE A 36 1.39 -1.99 13.48
C ILE A 36 2.87 -2.40 13.61
N GLU A 37 3.69 -2.35 12.56
CA GLU A 37 5.05 -2.89 12.66
C GLU A 37 6.19 -1.95 12.24
N LYS A 38 7.05 -1.72 13.24
CA LYS A 38 8.45 -1.25 13.21
C LYS A 38 9.38 -2.02 12.24
N ILE A 39 8.89 -3.01 11.50
CA ILE A 39 9.68 -3.79 10.54
C ILE A 39 9.54 -3.14 9.17
N MET A 40 10.27 -2.05 8.99
CA MET A 40 10.28 -1.32 7.73
C MET A 40 11.70 -1.25 7.19
N THR A 41 11.86 -1.65 5.93
CA THR A 41 12.97 -1.18 5.11
C THR A 41 12.99 0.35 5.15
N GLU A 42 14.17 0.98 5.00
CA GLU A 42 14.34 2.43 5.15
C GLU A 42 13.38 3.27 4.27
N HIS A 43 12.95 2.72 3.13
CA HIS A 43 11.99 3.35 2.22
C HIS A 43 10.57 3.40 2.81
N SER A 44 10.18 2.32 3.47
CA SER A 44 8.87 2.16 4.08
C SER A 44 8.69 3.07 5.30
N LYS A 45 9.75 3.29 6.10
CA LYS A 45 9.73 4.27 7.20
C LYS A 45 9.47 5.70 6.70
N LYS A 46 10.18 6.12 5.65
CA LYS A 46 10.03 7.47 5.08
C LYS A 46 8.61 7.74 4.61
N GLU A 47 7.96 6.74 4.01
CA GLU A 47 6.58 6.85 3.56
C GLU A 47 5.61 7.05 4.74
N GLN A 48 5.76 6.32 5.85
CA GLN A 48 4.86 6.44 7.00
C GLN A 48 5.10 7.69 7.86
N THR A 49 6.35 8.13 8.02
CA THR A 49 6.68 9.38 8.75
C THR A 49 6.06 10.60 8.05
N GLN A 50 5.94 10.58 6.73
CA GLN A 50 5.30 11.68 5.98
C GLN A 50 3.79 11.80 6.26
N SER A 51 3.12 10.70 6.60
CA SER A 51 1.67 10.69 6.88
C SER A 51 1.33 10.94 8.35
N LYS A 52 2.32 11.26 9.19
CA LYS A 52 2.18 11.46 10.65
C LYS A 52 1.56 10.26 11.39
N LEU A 53 1.69 9.05 10.83
CA LEU A 53 1.22 7.81 11.47
C LEU A 53 1.99 7.49 12.77
N ASP A 54 3.14 8.14 12.97
CA ASP A 54 3.93 8.14 14.20
C ASP A 54 3.32 8.97 15.34
N THR A 55 2.24 9.72 15.07
CA THR A 55 1.53 10.57 16.05
C THR A 55 0.10 10.12 16.36
N CYS A 56 -0.23 8.85 16.10
CA CYS A 56 -1.54 8.29 16.44
C CYS A 56 -1.81 8.36 17.95
N THR A 57 -3.03 8.75 18.34
CA THR A 57 -3.54 8.56 19.70
C THR A 57 -3.77 7.07 19.97
N LYS A 58 -3.98 6.71 21.24
CA LYS A 58 -4.25 5.30 21.60
C LYS A 58 -5.54 4.79 20.96
N GLU A 59 -6.54 5.64 20.85
CA GLU A 59 -7.85 5.33 20.26
C GLU A 59 -7.71 5.06 18.77
N GLU A 60 -6.99 5.93 18.05
CA GLU A 60 -6.74 5.77 16.61
C GLU A 60 -5.88 4.53 16.32
N LEU A 61 -4.87 4.25 17.14
CA LEU A 61 -4.07 3.04 17.00
C LEU A 61 -4.93 1.80 17.25
N GLY A 62 -5.81 1.83 18.25
CA GLY A 62 -6.78 0.76 18.51
C GLY A 62 -7.70 0.52 17.32
N GLU A 63 -8.17 1.58 16.67
CA GLU A 63 -8.98 1.49 15.46
C GLU A 63 -8.19 0.88 14.29
N PHE A 64 -6.95 1.30 14.05
CA PHE A 64 -6.10 0.69 13.03
C PHE A 64 -5.87 -0.80 13.28
N ILE A 65 -5.65 -1.21 14.53
CA ILE A 65 -5.47 -2.62 14.90
C ILE A 65 -6.74 -3.42 14.58
N GLN A 66 -7.90 -2.91 14.98
CA GLN A 66 -9.18 -3.57 14.72
C GLN A 66 -9.46 -3.68 13.21
N LEU A 67 -9.30 -2.58 12.48
CA LEU A 67 -9.51 -2.56 11.03
C LEU A 67 -8.54 -3.49 10.29
N ASN A 68 -7.25 -3.53 10.68
CA ASN A 68 -6.29 -4.47 10.10
C ASN A 68 -6.69 -5.93 10.33
N HIS A 69 -7.14 -6.26 11.55
CA HIS A 69 -7.61 -7.60 11.87
C HIS A 69 -8.80 -8.00 11.00
N ASP A 70 -9.83 -7.16 10.95
CA ASP A 70 -11.06 -7.46 10.22
C ASP A 70 -10.83 -7.49 8.70
N TYR A 71 -9.99 -6.60 8.20
CA TYR A 71 -9.59 -6.56 6.80
C TYR A 71 -8.86 -7.82 6.38
N LYS A 72 -7.83 -8.23 7.14
CA LYS A 72 -7.07 -9.45 6.83
C LYS A 72 -7.97 -10.68 6.89
N LYS A 73 -8.91 -10.74 7.84
CA LYS A 73 -9.90 -11.82 7.93
C LYS A 73 -10.82 -11.88 6.71
N LYS A 74 -11.24 -10.73 6.18
CA LYS A 74 -12.18 -10.64 5.05
C LYS A 74 -11.50 -10.87 3.69
N PHE A 75 -10.34 -10.25 3.45
CA PHE A 75 -9.71 -10.21 2.13
C PHE A 75 -8.47 -11.10 2.01
N ASN A 76 -7.94 -11.61 3.12
CA ASN A 76 -6.78 -12.52 3.17
C ASN A 76 -5.45 -11.90 2.66
N PHE A 77 -5.34 -10.57 2.72
CA PHE A 77 -4.11 -9.81 2.50
C PHE A 77 -4.16 -8.51 3.35
N PRO A 78 -3.02 -7.85 3.62
CA PRO A 78 -2.99 -6.63 4.42
C PRO A 78 -3.62 -5.43 3.69
N PHE A 79 -4.08 -4.42 4.43
CA PHE A 79 -4.57 -3.18 3.82
C PHE A 79 -3.41 -2.41 3.19
N ILE A 80 -3.52 -2.12 1.89
CA ILE A 80 -2.50 -1.43 1.11
C ILE A 80 -3.06 -0.11 0.57
N ILE A 81 -2.37 0.99 0.87
CA ILE A 81 -2.68 2.33 0.36
C ILE A 81 -1.39 3.10 0.12
N ALA A 82 -1.34 3.87 -0.97
CA ALA A 82 -0.26 4.82 -1.20
C ALA A 82 -0.40 5.99 -0.22
N VAL A 83 0.39 5.99 0.85
CA VAL A 83 0.30 6.97 1.93
C VAL A 83 0.88 8.36 1.56
N ALA A 84 1.65 8.43 0.47
CA ALA A 84 2.25 9.69 0.03
C ALA A 84 1.16 10.73 -0.29
N ASN A 85 1.24 11.89 0.38
CA ASN A 85 0.27 13.00 0.34
C ASN A 85 -1.08 12.74 1.02
N LEU A 86 -1.23 11.64 1.77
CA LEU A 86 -2.40 11.43 2.63
C LEU A 86 -2.05 11.71 4.08
N ASN A 87 -2.97 12.36 4.77
CA ASN A 87 -2.94 12.44 6.21
C ASN A 87 -3.63 11.22 6.86
N LYS A 88 -3.35 11.01 8.14
CA LYS A 88 -3.90 9.89 8.93
C LYS A 88 -5.42 9.74 8.85
N ASN A 89 -6.18 10.84 8.88
CA ASN A 89 -7.65 10.78 8.84
C ASN A 89 -8.12 10.29 7.47
N GLU A 90 -7.51 10.78 6.39
CA GLU A 90 -7.82 10.31 5.04
C GLU A 90 -7.51 8.81 4.88
N ILE A 91 -6.44 8.33 5.52
CA ILE A 91 -6.09 6.91 5.53
C ILE A 91 -7.14 6.09 6.28
N LEU A 92 -7.56 6.53 7.48
CA LEU A 92 -8.63 5.87 8.24
C LEU A 92 -9.95 5.86 7.48
N ASP A 93 -10.33 6.97 6.85
CA ASP A 93 -11.56 7.05 6.06
C ASP A 93 -11.52 6.11 4.86
N ASN A 94 -10.39 6.04 4.16
CA ASN A 94 -10.19 5.04 3.10
C ASN A 94 -10.32 3.61 3.64
N PHE A 95 -9.77 3.34 4.82
CA PHE A 95 -9.82 2.03 5.44
C PHE A 95 -11.27 1.64 5.78
N ARG A 96 -12.02 2.55 6.42
CA ARG A 96 -13.44 2.40 6.76
C ARG A 96 -14.34 2.23 5.53
N GLN A 97 -14.01 2.89 4.41
CA GLN A 97 -14.77 2.70 3.17
C GLN A 97 -14.45 1.35 2.52
N ARG A 98 -13.16 1.01 2.40
CA ARG A 98 -12.70 -0.16 1.67
C ARG A 98 -13.00 -1.48 2.37
N ILE A 99 -13.06 -1.50 3.70
CA ILE A 99 -13.49 -2.69 4.45
C ILE A 99 -14.90 -3.14 4.07
N ASN A 100 -15.75 -2.23 3.61
CA ASN A 100 -17.14 -2.51 3.21
C ASN A 100 -17.28 -3.01 1.76
N LYS A 101 -16.25 -2.89 0.92
CA LYS A 101 -16.26 -3.38 -0.46
C LYS A 101 -16.37 -4.91 -0.53
N ASN A 102 -16.78 -5.43 -1.69
CA ASN A 102 -16.67 -6.87 -1.95
C ASN A 102 -15.23 -7.26 -2.31
N VAL A 103 -14.93 -8.57 -2.29
CA VAL A 103 -13.56 -9.06 -2.49
C VAL A 103 -12.99 -8.69 -3.85
N SER A 104 -13.80 -8.74 -4.92
CA SER A 104 -13.34 -8.41 -6.27
C SER A 104 -13.00 -6.93 -6.41
N GLU A 105 -13.84 -6.05 -5.89
CA GLU A 105 -13.61 -4.59 -5.91
C GLU A 105 -12.36 -4.21 -5.12
N GLU A 106 -12.17 -4.84 -3.96
CA GLU A 106 -11.04 -4.52 -3.09
C GLU A 106 -9.72 -5.06 -3.63
N LEU A 107 -9.75 -6.21 -4.32
CA LEU A 107 -8.59 -6.76 -5.02
C LEU A 107 -8.13 -5.82 -6.14
N GLU A 108 -9.06 -5.27 -6.93
CA GLU A 108 -8.73 -4.25 -7.96
C GLU A 108 -8.20 -2.96 -7.34
N GLU A 109 -8.78 -2.49 -6.23
CA GLU A 109 -8.26 -1.32 -5.51
C GLU A 109 -6.84 -1.56 -5.00
N ALA A 110 -6.57 -2.71 -4.38
CA ALA A 110 -5.23 -3.07 -3.91
C ALA A 110 -4.21 -3.09 -5.05
N LYS A 111 -4.58 -3.59 -6.24
CA LYS A 111 -3.71 -3.56 -7.43
C LYS A 111 -3.30 -2.13 -7.79
N ILE A 112 -4.27 -1.22 -7.81
CA ILE A 112 -4.06 0.20 -8.12
C ILE A 112 -3.14 0.85 -7.08
N GLN A 113 -3.33 0.55 -5.79
CA GLN A 113 -2.53 1.13 -4.71
C GLN A 113 -1.07 0.66 -4.77
N VAL A 114 -0.82 -0.62 -5.01
CA VAL A 114 0.55 -1.15 -5.22
C VAL A 114 1.21 -0.47 -6.42
N LYS A 115 0.48 -0.29 -7.54
CA LYS A 115 0.99 0.40 -8.73
C LYS A 115 1.38 1.85 -8.44
N LYS A 116 0.58 2.56 -7.64
CA LYS A 116 0.88 3.92 -7.16
C LYS A 116 2.14 3.93 -6.29
N ILE A 117 2.27 3.02 -5.32
CA ILE A 117 3.45 2.90 -4.45
C ILE A 117 4.71 2.65 -5.28
N ALA A 118 4.67 1.68 -6.21
CA ALA A 118 5.79 1.37 -7.09
C ALA A 118 6.21 2.58 -7.95
N THR A 119 5.24 3.28 -8.53
CA THR A 119 5.47 4.50 -9.33
C THR A 119 6.15 5.59 -8.50
N LEU A 120 5.68 5.84 -7.28
CA LEU A 120 6.27 6.82 -6.37
C LEU A 120 7.72 6.47 -6.03
N ARG A 121 8.00 5.20 -5.71
CA ARG A 121 9.35 4.71 -5.40
C ARG A 121 10.30 4.82 -6.58
N LEU A 122 9.85 4.44 -7.79
CA LEU A 122 10.64 4.60 -9.01
C LEU A 122 10.99 6.07 -9.26
N ASN A 123 10.01 6.97 -9.11
CA ASN A 123 10.24 8.41 -9.28
C ASN A 123 11.21 8.98 -8.22
N GLN A 124 11.25 8.43 -7.00
CA GLN A 124 12.23 8.83 -5.98
C GLN A 124 13.67 8.40 -6.34
N ILE A 125 13.83 7.28 -7.05
CA ILE A 125 15.15 6.84 -7.54
C ILE A 125 15.66 7.80 -8.62
N LEU A 126 14.79 8.25 -9.53
CA LEU A 126 15.14 9.22 -10.58
C LEU A 126 15.58 10.60 -10.07
N LYS A 127 15.04 11.02 -8.92
CA LYS A 127 15.30 12.35 -8.35
C LYS A 127 16.58 12.42 -7.52
N LYS A 128 17.32 11.31 -7.41
CA LYS A 128 18.65 11.25 -6.78
C LYS A 128 19.73 11.33 -7.84
#